data_AF-A0A455UAL0-F1
#
_entry.id   AF-A0A455UAL0-F1
#
_cell.length_a   1.000
_cell.length_b   1.000
_cell.length_c   1.000
_cell.angle_alpha   90.00
_cell.angle_beta   90.00
_cell.angle_gamma   90.00
#
_symmetry.space_group_name_H-M   'P 1'
#
loop_
_entity.id
_entity.type
_entity.pdbx_description
1 polymer ?
#
loop_
_entity_poly.entity_id
_entity_poly.type
_entity_poly.pdbx_seq_one_letter_code
_entity_poly.pdbx_strand_id
1 'polypeptide(L)' 'MNDVIKLLKSHRSIRKFSDRQIPRELLVELIEAGQGAATSSHVQAYTVIHVKNSANREQIAELAGGQGYITTCADF' A
#
# COMPACT_ATOMS: atom_id res chain seq x y z
N MET A 1 17.75 -7.64 -19.93
CA MET A 1 16.53 -7.36 -19.13
C MET A 1 16.76 -6.08 -18.35
N ASN A 2 15.90 -5.07 -18.45
CA ASN A 2 16.04 -3.83 -17.66
C ASN A 2 15.58 -4.06 -16.21
N ASP A 3 15.83 -3.09 -15.34
CA ASP A 3 15.58 -3.26 -13.90
C ASP A 3 14.09 -3.28 -13.55
N VAL A 4 13.26 -2.55 -14.31
CA VAL A 4 11.79 -2.57 -14.16
C VAL A 4 11.23 -3.98 -14.39
N ILE A 5 11.60 -4.64 -15.50
CA ILE A 5 11.10 -5.98 -15.81
C ILE A 5 11.63 -7.03 -14.83
N LYS A 6 12.88 -6.89 -14.34
CA LYS A 6 13.42 -7.77 -13.28
C LYS A 6 12.61 -7.63 -11.99
N LEU A 7 12.35 -6.39 -11.56
CA LEU A 7 11.61 -6.10 -10.34
C LEU A 7 10.19 -6.71 -10.40
N LEU A 8 9.46 -6.46 -11.49
CA LEU A 8 8.11 -7.01 -11.69
C LEU A 8 8.09 -8.55 -11.61
N LYS A 9 9.07 -9.24 -12.21
CA LYS A 9 9.18 -10.71 -12.16
C LYS A 9 9.58 -11.27 -10.79
N SER A 10 10.21 -10.45 -9.95
CA SER A 10 10.61 -10.83 -8.59
C SER A 10 9.51 -10.65 -7.54
N HIS A 11 8.34 -10.09 -7.90
CA HIS A 11 7.27 -9.76 -6.96
C HIS A 11 6.87 -10.94 -6.06
N ARG A 12 6.74 -10.68 -4.76
CA ARG A 12 6.14 -11.57 -3.76
C ARG A 12 5.32 -10.73 -2.79
N SER A 13 4.16 -11.22 -2.38
CA SER A 13 3.36 -10.56 -1.33
C SER A 13 3.99 -10.81 0.04
N ILE A 14 4.17 -9.75 0.83
CA ILE A 14 4.75 -9.80 2.16
C ILE A 14 3.63 -9.63 3.21
N ARG A 15 3.67 -10.45 4.27
CA ARG A 15 2.67 -10.45 5.36
C ARG A 15 3.32 -10.43 6.76
N LYS A 16 4.62 -10.13 6.81
CA LYS A 16 5.39 -9.99 8.06
C LYS A 16 6.28 -8.77 7.89
N PHE A 17 6.10 -7.80 8.78
CA PHE A 17 6.75 -6.49 8.71
C PHE A 17 7.58 -6.25 9.96
N SER A 18 8.60 -5.41 9.83
CA SER A 18 9.27 -4.79 10.98
C SER A 18 8.50 -3.55 11.43
N ASP A 19 8.78 -3.07 12.64
CA ASP A 19 8.18 -1.83 13.18
C ASP A 19 8.67 -0.53 12.51
N ARG A 20 9.58 -0.65 11.53
CA ARG A 20 10.13 0.47 10.75
C ARG A 20 9.03 1.16 9.95
N GLN A 21 8.81 2.43 10.25
CA GLN A 21 7.96 3.31 9.47
C GLN A 21 8.65 3.75 8.17
N ILE A 22 7.87 4.03 7.13
CA ILE A 22 8.39 4.66 5.91
C ILE A 22 8.37 6.19 6.06
N PRO A 23 9.31 6.91 5.43
CA PRO A 23 9.23 8.36 5.34
C PRO A 23 7.95 8.81 4.62
N ARG A 24 7.37 9.93 5.06
CA ARG A 24 6.16 10.46 4.43
C ARG A 24 6.37 10.78 2.95
N GLU A 25 7.55 11.27 2.61
CA GLU A 25 7.95 11.63 1.25
C GLU A 25 7.91 10.41 0.34
N LEU A 26 8.38 9.25 0.83
CA LEU A 26 8.32 8.00 0.09
C LEU A 26 6.87 7.55 -0.13
N LEU A 27 5.99 7.67 0.87
CA LEU A 27 4.56 7.36 0.69
C LEU A 27 3.93 8.23 -0.40
N VAL A 28 4.24 9.53 -0.43
CA VAL A 28 3.74 10.46 -1.45
C VAL A 28 4.22 10.06 -2.84
N GLU A 29 5.51 9.76 -3.00
CA GLU A 29 6.09 9.31 -4.28
C GLU A 29 5.42 8.02 -4.78
N LEU A 30 5.12 7.08 -3.90
CA LEU A 30 4.40 5.84 -4.25
C LEU A 30 2.97 6.11 -4.72
N ILE A 31 2.28 7.07 -4.09
CA ILE A 31 0.93 7.47 -4.51
C ILE A 31 0.98 8.14 -5.88
N GLU A 32 1.93 9.07 -6.11
CA GLU A 32 2.13 9.74 -7.39
C GLU A 32 2.44 8.75 -8.53
N ALA A 33 3.27 7.74 -8.26
CA ALA A 33 3.52 6.65 -9.20
C ALA A 33 2.23 5.90 -9.57
N GLY A 34 1.34 5.66 -8.59
CA GLY A 34 0.01 5.08 -8.83
C GLY A 34 -0.90 5.99 -9.65
N GLN A 35 -0.85 7.31 -9.42
CA GLN A 35 -1.62 8.30 -10.19
C GLN A 35 -1.19 8.37 -11.66
N GLY A 36 0.04 7.98 -11.99
CA GLY A 36 0.54 7.88 -13.36
C GLY A 36 -0.10 6.74 -14.20
N ALA A 37 -0.91 5.87 -13.60
CA ALA A 37 -1.59 4.80 -14.31
C ALA A 37 -2.73 5.34 -15.21
N ALA A 38 -2.94 4.67 -16.35
CA ALA A 38 -4.06 4.99 -17.24
C ALA A 38 -5.41 4.76 -16.52
N THR A 39 -6.35 5.67 -16.73
CA THR A 39 -7.72 5.55 -16.22
C THR A 39 -8.72 5.67 -17.35
N SER A 40 -9.83 4.95 -17.25
CA SER A 40 -10.89 5.00 -18.27
C SER A 40 -11.35 6.44 -18.46
N SER A 41 -11.27 6.92 -19.71
CA SER A 41 -11.66 8.29 -20.10
C SER A 41 -11.04 9.40 -19.23
N HIS A 42 -9.86 9.17 -18.65
CA HIS A 42 -9.18 10.10 -17.74
C HIS A 42 -10.01 10.51 -16.49
N VAL A 43 -11.02 9.71 -16.12
CA VAL A 43 -11.97 10.07 -15.05
C VAL A 43 -11.32 10.04 -13.66
N GLN A 44 -10.27 9.23 -13.47
CA GLN A 44 -9.62 9.07 -12.16
C GLN A 44 -10.59 8.63 -11.06
N ALA A 45 -11.48 7.68 -11.40
CA ALA A 45 -12.52 7.16 -10.52
C ALA A 45 -11.97 6.22 -9.42
N TYR A 46 -11.06 6.72 -8.58
CA TYR A 46 -10.52 6.02 -7.42
C TYR A 46 -10.29 6.99 -6.27
N THR A 47 -10.13 6.44 -5.07
CA THR A 47 -9.71 7.19 -3.88
C THR A 47 -8.80 6.29 -3.07
N VAL A 48 -7.74 6.88 -2.52
CA VAL A 48 -6.83 6.21 -1.59
C VAL A 48 -7.04 6.85 -0.22
N ILE A 49 -7.29 6.02 0.80
CA ILE A 49 -7.49 6.45 2.18
C ILE A 49 -6.36 5.86 3.01
N HIS A 50 -5.45 6.71 3.50
CA HIS A 50 -4.42 6.29 4.43
C HIS A 50 -4.97 6.27 5.87
N VAL A 51 -5.12 5.07 6.44
CA VAL A 51 -5.68 4.84 7.77
C VAL A 51 -4.59 4.90 8.83
N LYS A 52 -4.37 6.07 9.41
CA LYS A 52 -3.34 6.27 10.45
C LYS A 52 -3.75 5.83 11.86
N ASN A 53 -5.05 5.87 12.16
CA ASN A 53 -5.55 5.56 13.50
C ASN A 53 -5.48 4.04 13.74
N SER A 54 -4.78 3.63 14.79
CA SER A 54 -4.58 2.22 15.12
C SER A 54 -5.89 1.48 15.41
N ALA A 55 -6.84 2.10 16.12
CA ALA A 55 -8.13 1.49 16.42
C ALA A 55 -8.96 1.22 15.15
N ASN A 56 -8.84 2.08 14.13
CA ASN A 56 -9.46 1.83 12.83
C ASN A 56 -8.78 0.67 12.10
N ARG A 57 -7.44 0.56 12.17
CA ARG A 57 -6.70 -0.56 11.56
C ARG A 57 -7.02 -1.90 12.23
N GLU A 58 -7.22 -1.92 13.55
CA GLU A 58 -7.66 -3.10 14.29
C GLU A 58 -9.02 -3.58 13.81
N GLN A 59 -10.01 -2.68 13.70
CA GLN A 59 -11.33 -3.00 13.17
C GLN A 59 -11.25 -3.52 11.72
N ILE A 60 -10.43 -2.90 10.87
CA ILE A 60 -10.24 -3.38 9.49
C ILE A 60 -9.61 -4.76 9.48
N ALA A 61 -8.63 -5.04 10.35
CA ALA A 61 -8.01 -6.36 10.43
C ALA A 61 -9.02 -7.45 10.81
N GLU A 62 -9.91 -7.17 11.77
CA GLU A 62 -11.00 -8.04 12.15
C GLU A 62 -11.97 -8.29 10.97
N LEU A 63 -12.46 -7.22 10.36
CA LEU A 63 -13.37 -7.27 9.21
C LEU A 63 -12.75 -7.96 7.99
N ALA A 64 -11.43 -7.88 7.84
CA ALA A 64 -10.67 -8.54 6.78
C ALA A 64 -10.33 -10.01 7.09
N GLY A 65 -10.97 -10.64 8.09
CA GLY A 65 -10.78 -12.06 8.43
C GLY A 65 -9.62 -12.30 9.39
N GLY A 66 -9.36 -11.36 10.31
CA GLY A 66 -8.31 -11.49 11.33
C GLY A 66 -6.88 -11.35 10.77
N GLN A 67 -6.71 -10.60 9.69
CA GLN A 67 -5.41 -10.46 9.02
C GLN A 67 -4.48 -9.50 9.78
N GLY A 68 -3.75 -10.03 10.77
CA GLY A 68 -2.90 -9.25 11.69
C GLY A 68 -1.76 -8.46 11.03
N TYR A 69 -1.44 -8.70 9.77
CA TYR A 69 -0.47 -7.86 9.06
C TYR A 69 -1.01 -6.45 8.76
N ILE A 70 -2.34 -6.26 8.79
CA ILE A 70 -3.00 -4.96 8.64
C ILE A 70 -2.72 -4.05 9.82
N THR A 71 -2.50 -4.58 11.03
CA THR A 71 -2.14 -3.77 12.21
C THR A 71 -0.64 -3.56 12.35
N THR A 72 0.18 -4.38 11.69
CA THR A 72 1.65 -4.39 11.86
C THR A 72 2.43 -3.84 10.67
N CYS A 73 1.83 -3.63 9.50
CA CYS A 73 2.49 -2.94 8.39
C CYS A 73 2.73 -1.45 8.73
N ALA A 74 3.68 -0.80 8.05
CA ALA A 74 3.95 0.62 8.27
C ALA A 74 2.71 1.48 7.96
N ASP A 75 2.23 1.39 6.72
CA ASP A 75 1.09 2.17 6.21
C ASP A 75 0.00 1.23 5.69
N PHE A 76 -1.25 1.62 5.89
CA PHE A 76 -2.45 0.92 5.43
C PHE A 76 -3.41 1.88 4.75
#